data_AF-A0A2V7Q8L4-F1
#
_entry.id   AF-A0A2V7Q8L4-F1
#
_cell.length_a   1.000
_cell.length_b   1.000
_cell.length_c   1.000
_cell.angle_alpha   90.00
_cell.angle_beta   90.00
_cell.angle_gamma   90.00
#
_symmetry.space_group_name_H-M   'P 1'
#
loop_
_entity.id
_entity.type
_entity.pdbx_description
1 polymer ?
#
loop_
_entity_poly.entity_id
_entity_poly.type
_entity_poly.pdbx_seq_one_letter_code
_entity_poly.pdbx_strand_id
1 'polypeptide(L)'
;MTGHALGTPTLLGLPYDASSSFLKGTAAAPPLIRQALHSPAGNRWTETGVDLGAAGALGDAGDVPFGGSAAEARAKIEEAVRTVLESGGRPIVLGGDHSVTYPIVRAVRWFHPRLSMLHFDAHPDLYPEFEGDRYSHACPFARILEERLADQVVQVGVRTM
;
A
#
# COMPACT_ATOMS: atom_id res chain seq x y z
N MET A 1 -4.47 -19.08 -24.91
CA MET A 1 -3.97 -18.21 -23.82
C MET A 1 -5.08 -18.10 -22.79
N THR A 2 -5.07 -18.94 -21.76
CA THR A 2 -6.07 -18.87 -20.69
C THR A 2 -5.71 -17.69 -19.80
N GLY A 3 -6.31 -16.53 -20.07
CA GLY A 3 -6.20 -15.38 -19.19
C GLY A 3 -6.74 -15.79 -17.83
N HIS A 4 -5.87 -15.92 -16.83
CA HIS A 4 -6.33 -15.88 -15.45
C HIS A 4 -7.10 -14.57 -15.31
N ALA A 5 -8.40 -14.66 -15.03
CA ALA A 5 -9.16 -13.49 -14.64
C ALA A 5 -8.42 -12.88 -13.45
N LEU A 6 -7.81 -11.72 -13.67
CA LEU A 6 -7.13 -10.99 -12.60
C LEU A 6 -8.19 -10.67 -11.55
N GLY A 7 -7.92 -10.96 -10.28
CA GLY A 7 -8.85 -10.74 -9.17
C GLY A 7 -9.47 -9.34 -9.16
N THR A 8 -10.60 -9.13 -8.48
CA THR A 8 -11.17 -7.77 -8.38
C THR A 8 -10.18 -6.85 -7.65
N PRO A 9 -9.83 -5.67 -8.19
CA PRO A 9 -9.09 -4.67 -7.43
C PRO A 9 -9.90 -4.26 -6.21
N THR A 10 -9.29 -4.26 -5.03
CA THR A 10 -9.99 -4.04 -3.76
C THR A 10 -9.27 -2.98 -2.95
N LEU A 11 -9.96 -1.88 -2.66
CA LEU A 11 -9.45 -0.83 -1.78
C LEU A 11 -9.26 -1.38 -0.36
N LEU A 12 -8.14 -1.06 0.27
CA LEU A 12 -7.89 -1.33 1.69
C LEU A 12 -7.22 -0.11 2.29
N GLY A 13 -7.85 0.53 3.26
CA GLY A 13 -7.27 1.71 3.90
C GLY A 13 -6.44 1.36 5.13
N LEU A 14 -5.28 1.99 5.25
CA LEU A 14 -4.37 1.87 6.37
C LEU A 14 -4.13 3.26 6.98
N PRO A 15 -5.04 3.77 7.81
CA PRO A 15 -4.92 5.09 8.44
C PRO A 15 -3.82 5.13 9.52
N TYR A 16 -2.55 5.02 9.13
CA TYR A 16 -1.37 4.94 10.00
C TYR A 16 -0.29 5.92 9.55
N ASP A 17 0.10 6.87 10.40
CA ASP A 17 1.17 7.82 10.11
C ASP A 17 2.17 8.00 11.25
N ALA A 18 2.19 7.08 12.22
CA ALA A 18 3.00 7.20 13.42
C ALA A 18 4.53 7.15 13.15
N SER A 19 4.94 6.72 11.95
CA SER A 19 6.34 6.62 11.52
C SER A 19 6.81 7.77 10.61
N SER A 20 5.94 8.76 10.30
CA SER A 20 6.36 10.01 9.63
C SER A 20 7.36 10.81 10.47
N SER A 21 8.42 11.32 9.84
CA SER A 21 9.47 12.09 10.52
C SER A 21 9.20 13.59 10.64
N PHE A 22 8.35 14.19 9.80
CA PHE A 22 8.08 15.63 9.84
C PHE A 22 6.63 15.96 10.24
N LEU A 23 5.66 15.66 9.38
CA LEU A 23 4.24 15.92 9.64
C LEU A 23 3.43 14.63 9.74
N LYS A 24 2.50 14.62 10.70
CA LYS A 24 1.36 13.71 10.74
C LYS A 24 0.20 14.31 9.95
N GLY A 25 -0.69 13.47 9.47
CA GLY A 25 -1.90 13.83 8.72
C GLY A 25 -2.27 12.81 7.65
N THR A 26 -1.32 11.99 7.19
CA THR A 26 -1.60 10.98 6.16
C THR A 26 -2.51 9.87 6.68
N ALA A 27 -2.61 9.64 7.99
CA ALA A 27 -3.60 8.72 8.56
C ALA A 27 -5.06 9.14 8.24
N ALA A 28 -5.33 10.42 7.95
CA ALA A 28 -6.65 10.89 7.54
C ALA A 28 -6.94 10.71 6.04
N ALA A 29 -5.97 10.25 5.24
CA ALA A 29 -6.09 10.16 3.79
C ALA A 29 -7.10 9.12 3.28
N PRO A 30 -7.19 7.89 3.84
CA PRO A 30 -8.05 6.85 3.26
C PRO A 30 -9.52 7.25 3.06
N PRO A 31 -10.24 7.85 4.04
CA PRO A 31 -11.61 8.30 3.82
C PRO A 31 -11.72 9.47 2.82
N LEU A 32 -10.75 10.39 2.80
CA LEU A 32 -10.76 11.53 1.87
C LEU A 32 -10.51 11.10 0.42
N ILE A 33 -9.66 10.10 0.19
CA ILE A 33 -9.44 9.52 -1.13
C ILE A 33 -10.74 8.87 -1.65
N ARG A 34 -11.45 8.12 -0.80
CA ARG A 34 -12.75 7.54 -1.16
C ARG A 34 -13.80 8.61 -1.47
N GLN A 35 -13.84 9.68 -0.68
CA GLN A 35 -14.72 10.81 -0.94
C GLN A 35 -14.43 11.43 -2.31
N ALA A 36 -13.16 11.62 -2.67
CA ALA A 36 -12.76 12.13 -3.98
C ALA A 36 -13.13 11.16 -5.12
N LEU A 37 -12.93 9.86 -4.92
CA LEU A 37 -13.31 8.80 -5.88
C LEU A 37 -14.80 8.81 -6.20
N HIS A 38 -15.65 9.13 -5.23
CA HIS A 38 -17.11 9.21 -5.37
C HIS A 38 -17.65 10.63 -5.56
N SER A 39 -16.78 11.60 -5.86
CA SER A 39 -17.18 12.99 -6.06
C SER A 39 -18.13 13.15 -7.26
N PRO A 40 -19.22 13.93 -7.13
CA PRO A 40 -20.12 14.21 -8.24
C PRO A 40 -19.49 15.11 -9.33
N ALA A 41 -18.31 15.68 -9.07
CA ALA A 41 -17.55 16.43 -10.08
C ALA A 41 -16.87 15.52 -11.13
N GLY A 42 -16.77 14.21 -10.85
CA GLY A 42 -16.24 13.20 -11.76
C GLY A 42 -17.31 12.27 -12.33
N ASN A 43 -16.87 11.27 -13.06
CA ASN A 43 -17.68 10.11 -13.44
C ASN A 43 -16.96 8.82 -12.99
N ARG A 44 -17.60 7.66 -13.17
CA ARG A 44 -17.07 6.37 -12.70
C ARG A 44 -16.15 5.68 -13.71
N TRP A 45 -15.82 6.32 -14.83
CA TRP A 45 -15.04 5.72 -15.89
C TRP A 45 -13.56 6.06 -15.72
N THR A 46 -12.71 5.04 -15.81
CA THR A 46 -11.26 5.25 -15.93
C THR A 46 -10.90 5.82 -17.31
N GLU A 47 -9.70 6.40 -17.44
CA GLU A 47 -9.20 6.90 -18.74
C GLU A 47 -9.13 5.81 -19.82
N THR A 48 -9.00 4.54 -19.41
CA THR A 48 -8.98 3.37 -20.30
C THR A 48 -10.36 2.79 -20.59
N GLY A 49 -11.43 3.41 -20.09
CA GLY A 49 -12.81 3.01 -20.37
C GLY A 49 -13.36 1.88 -19.49
N VAL A 50 -12.89 1.71 -18.25
CA VAL A 50 -13.48 0.77 -17.28
C VAL A 50 -14.52 1.50 -16.42
N ASP A 51 -15.77 1.02 -16.38
CA ASP A 51 -16.80 1.52 -15.46
C ASP A 51 -16.60 0.92 -14.06
N LEU A 52 -16.10 1.74 -13.13
CA LEU A 52 -15.90 1.34 -11.73
C LEU A 52 -17.20 1.08 -10.97
N GLY A 53 -18.36 1.50 -11.52
CA GLY A 53 -19.67 1.18 -10.96
C GLY A 53 -20.22 -0.19 -11.37
N ALA A 54 -19.58 -0.86 -12.33
CA ALA A 54 -19.99 -2.20 -12.75
C ALA A 54 -19.70 -3.22 -11.65
N ALA A 55 -20.59 -4.22 -11.50
CA ALA A 55 -20.44 -5.26 -10.50
C ALA A 55 -19.09 -5.98 -10.65
N GLY A 56 -18.29 -6.01 -9.57
CA GLY A 56 -16.98 -6.65 -9.55
C GLY A 56 -15.83 -5.84 -10.17
N ALA A 57 -16.07 -4.61 -10.65
CA ALA A 57 -15.03 -3.75 -11.21
C ALA A 57 -14.07 -3.19 -10.14
N LEU A 58 -14.60 -2.89 -8.95
CA LEU A 58 -13.84 -2.40 -7.79
C LEU A 58 -14.52 -2.88 -6.50
N GLY A 59 -13.73 -3.46 -5.59
CA GLY A 59 -14.14 -3.78 -4.23
C GLY A 59 -13.60 -2.75 -3.22
N ASP A 60 -14.15 -2.76 -2.01
CA ASP A 60 -13.64 -1.96 -0.89
C ASP A 60 -13.75 -2.79 0.40
N ALA A 61 -12.60 -3.07 1.02
CA ALA A 61 -12.48 -3.81 2.26
C ALA A 61 -12.50 -2.89 3.51
N GLY A 62 -12.74 -1.60 3.31
CA GLY A 62 -12.78 -0.61 4.40
C GLY A 62 -11.39 -0.27 4.93
N ASP A 63 -11.35 0.21 6.17
CA ASP A 63 -10.13 0.66 6.83
C ASP A 63 -9.74 -0.30 7.96
N VAL A 64 -8.44 -0.57 8.08
CA VAL A 64 -7.88 -1.37 9.16
C VAL A 64 -7.84 -0.53 10.44
N PRO A 65 -8.47 -0.97 11.55
CA PRO A 65 -8.44 -0.24 12.80
C PRO A 65 -7.09 -0.45 13.50
N PHE A 66 -6.32 0.64 13.60
CA PHE A 66 -5.09 0.65 14.37
C PHE A 66 -5.31 1.06 15.82
N GLY A 67 -4.53 0.42 16.68
CA GLY A 67 -4.47 0.62 18.12
C GLY A 67 -3.37 -0.29 18.66
N GLY A 68 -2.73 0.15 19.75
CA GLY A 68 -1.60 -0.56 20.34
C GLY A 68 -0.24 -0.09 19.79
N SER A 69 0.72 -1.00 19.81
CA SER A 69 2.12 -0.76 19.44
C SER A 69 2.34 -0.73 17.92
N ALA A 70 3.46 -0.15 17.49
CA ALA A 70 3.86 -0.16 16.08
C ALA A 70 4.08 -1.58 15.52
N ALA A 71 4.51 -2.53 16.36
CA ALA A 71 4.66 -3.92 15.96
C ALA A 71 3.30 -4.59 15.68
N GLU A 72 2.31 -4.35 16.54
CA GLU A 72 0.94 -4.83 16.32
C GLU A 72 0.32 -4.19 15.08
N ALA A 73 0.56 -2.90 14.84
CA ALA A 73 0.11 -2.24 13.61
C ALA A 73 0.68 -2.91 12.36
N ARG A 74 1.98 -3.20 12.32
CA ARG A 74 2.61 -3.92 11.19
C ARG A 74 2.01 -5.31 10.99
N ALA A 75 1.79 -6.07 12.07
CA ALA A 75 1.17 -7.39 11.98
C ALA A 75 -0.27 -7.32 11.43
N LYS A 76 -1.06 -6.35 11.88
CA LYS A 76 -2.43 -6.12 11.37
C LYS A 76 -2.45 -5.73 9.89
N ILE A 77 -1.49 -4.90 9.45
CA ILE A 77 -1.36 -4.55 8.03
C ILE A 77 -1.12 -5.80 7.19
N GLU A 78 -0.15 -6.62 7.61
CA GLU A 78 0.18 -7.87 6.90
C GLU A 78 -1.03 -8.81 6.83
N GLU A 79 -1.74 -9.03 7.95
CA GLU A 79 -2.95 -9.87 8.01
C GLU A 79 -4.09 -9.34 7.12
N ALA A 80 -4.34 -8.03 7.14
CA ALA A 80 -5.40 -7.43 6.34
C ALA A 80 -5.13 -7.58 4.83
N VAL A 81 -3.88 -7.36 4.40
CA VAL A 81 -3.47 -7.54 3.00
C VAL A 81 -3.59 -9.01 2.60
N ARG A 82 -3.16 -9.94 3.46
CA ARG A 82 -3.34 -11.38 3.23
C ARG A 82 -4.80 -11.76 3.06
N THR A 83 -5.69 -11.23 3.90
CA THR A 83 -7.14 -11.50 3.80
C THR A 83 -7.70 -11.10 2.44
N VAL A 84 -7.30 -9.92 1.91
CA VAL A 84 -7.70 -9.50 0.56
C VAL A 84 -7.16 -10.46 -0.51
N LEU A 85 -5.89 -10.86 -0.43
CA LEU A 85 -5.26 -11.78 -1.39
C LEU A 85 -5.89 -13.19 -1.33
N GLU A 86 -6.16 -13.72 -0.14
CA GLU A 86 -6.79 -15.04 0.09
C GLU A 86 -8.22 -15.10 -0.46
N SER A 87 -8.94 -13.97 -0.45
CA SER A 87 -10.26 -13.85 -1.08
C SER A 87 -10.22 -13.80 -2.62
N GLY A 88 -9.03 -13.84 -3.22
CA GLY A 88 -8.83 -13.67 -4.66
C GLY A 88 -8.87 -12.21 -5.14
N GLY A 89 -8.84 -11.25 -4.21
CA GLY A 89 -8.76 -9.82 -4.51
C GLY A 89 -7.35 -9.36 -4.86
N ARG A 90 -7.25 -8.19 -5.51
CA ARG A 90 -5.98 -7.48 -5.74
C ARG A 90 -5.95 -6.22 -4.90
N PRO A 91 -5.14 -6.15 -3.82
CA PRO A 91 -5.16 -5.01 -2.92
C PRO A 91 -4.69 -3.73 -3.62
N ILE A 92 -5.51 -2.68 -3.54
CA ILE A 92 -5.12 -1.29 -3.78
C ILE A 92 -5.13 -0.62 -2.41
N VAL A 93 -3.93 -0.42 -1.85
CA VAL A 93 -3.81 0.07 -0.49
C VAL A 93 -3.82 1.59 -0.46
N LEU A 94 -4.72 2.16 0.34
CA LEU A 94 -4.77 3.59 0.64
C LEU A 94 -4.01 3.78 1.95
N GLY A 95 -2.75 4.20 1.85
CA GLY A 95 -1.87 4.29 3.00
C GLY A 95 -2.20 5.43 3.96
N GLY A 96 -1.40 5.48 5.02
CA GLY A 96 -1.01 6.71 5.68
C GLY A 96 0.42 7.04 5.26
N ASP A 97 1.38 7.01 6.19
CA ASP A 97 2.79 7.19 5.85
C ASP A 97 3.39 5.98 5.10
N HIS A 98 4.60 6.16 4.54
CA HIS A 98 5.21 5.15 3.67
C HIS A 98 5.68 3.89 4.43
N SER A 99 5.72 3.90 5.77
CA SER A 99 6.18 2.74 6.55
C SER A 99 5.27 1.52 6.39
N VAL A 100 3.99 1.74 6.03
CA VAL A 100 3.02 0.67 5.79
C VAL A 100 3.43 -0.24 4.63
N THR A 101 4.30 0.23 3.72
CA THR A 101 4.74 -0.54 2.54
C THR A 101 5.50 -1.81 2.91
N TYR A 102 6.34 -1.78 3.95
CA TYR A 102 7.09 -2.96 4.37
C TYR A 102 6.19 -4.16 4.74
N PRO A 103 5.24 -4.06 5.70
CA PRO A 103 4.34 -5.18 6.01
C PRO A 103 3.39 -5.55 4.87
N ILE A 104 2.99 -4.60 4.01
CA ILE A 104 2.22 -4.93 2.78
C ILE A 104 3.03 -5.87 1.89
N VAL A 105 4.30 -5.53 1.63
CA VAL A 105 5.15 -6.29 0.73
C VAL A 105 5.49 -7.67 1.32
N ARG A 106 5.63 -7.81 2.64
CA ARG A 106 5.74 -9.13 3.30
C ARG A 106 4.55 -10.03 2.97
N ALA A 107 3.33 -9.51 3.08
CA ALA A 107 2.13 -10.25 2.72
C ALA A 107 2.11 -10.60 1.22
N VAL A 108 2.36 -9.62 0.34
CA VAL A 108 2.31 -9.81 -1.12
C VAL A 108 3.34 -10.84 -1.60
N ARG A 109 4.57 -10.81 -1.08
CA ARG A 109 5.64 -11.75 -1.46
C ARG A 109 5.24 -13.21 -1.22
N TRP A 110 4.45 -13.50 -0.19
CA TRP A 110 3.95 -14.85 0.09
C TRP A 110 3.09 -15.39 -1.06
N PHE A 111 2.25 -14.55 -1.66
CA PHE A 111 1.37 -14.91 -2.79
C PHE A 111 2.05 -14.76 -4.15
N HIS A 112 3.09 -13.94 -4.23
CA HIS A 112 3.87 -13.67 -5.44
C HIS A 112 5.36 -13.95 -5.22
N PRO A 113 5.81 -15.22 -5.32
CA PRO A 113 7.21 -15.60 -5.13
C PRO A 113 8.20 -15.00 -6.13
N ARG A 114 7.69 -14.38 -7.19
CA ARG A 114 8.46 -13.52 -8.11
C ARG A 114 7.81 -12.15 -8.09
N LEU A 115 8.48 -11.17 -7.49
CA LEU A 115 7.94 -9.85 -7.24
C LEU A 115 8.95 -8.80 -7.67
N SER A 116 8.54 -7.96 -8.62
CA SER A 116 9.26 -6.74 -8.98
C SER A 116 8.44 -5.55 -8.55
N MET A 117 9.11 -4.52 -8.04
CA MET A 117 8.49 -3.30 -7.56
C MET A 117 8.87 -2.13 -8.45
N LEU A 118 7.87 -1.35 -8.83
CA LEU A 118 8.02 -0.01 -9.39
C LEU A 118 7.61 0.98 -8.31
N HIS A 119 8.55 1.85 -7.91
CA HIS A 119 8.40 2.76 -6.80
C HIS A 119 8.54 4.20 -7.30
N PHE A 120 7.44 4.96 -7.25
CA PHE A 120 7.43 6.37 -7.57
C PHE A 120 7.51 7.18 -6.30
N ASP A 121 8.62 7.90 -6.09
CA ASP A 121 8.79 8.76 -4.92
C ASP A 121 9.87 9.82 -5.19
N ALA A 122 9.79 10.92 -4.45
CA ALA A 122 10.86 11.91 -4.36
C ALA A 122 12.07 11.39 -3.58
N HIS A 123 11.86 10.49 -2.63
CA HIS A 123 12.84 9.93 -1.71
C HIS A 123 13.05 8.44 -1.98
N PRO A 124 14.26 7.90 -1.76
CA PRO A 124 14.51 6.49 -1.97
C PRO A 124 13.93 5.61 -0.85
N ASP A 125 13.72 6.15 0.35
CA ASP A 125 13.22 5.41 1.52
C ASP A 125 14.07 4.18 1.89
N LEU A 126 15.39 4.34 1.72
CA LEU A 126 16.43 3.32 1.88
C LEU A 126 17.29 3.52 3.14
N TYR A 127 16.89 4.37 4.08
CA TYR A 127 17.67 4.53 5.31
C TYR A 127 17.71 3.21 6.10
N PRO A 128 18.88 2.77 6.59
CA PRO A 128 18.95 1.60 7.45
C PRO A 128 18.18 1.84 8.76
N GLU A 129 18.22 3.06 9.27
CA GLU A 129 17.46 3.56 10.41
C GLU A 129 17.36 5.08 10.26
N PHE A 130 16.21 5.66 10.63
CA PHE A 130 16.00 7.10 10.56
C PHE A 130 15.49 7.60 11.93
N GLU A 131 16.22 8.53 12.55
CA GLU A 131 15.90 9.08 13.88
C GLU A 131 15.68 8.01 14.98
N GLY A 132 16.41 6.89 14.90
CA GLY A 132 16.29 5.77 15.85
C GLY A 132 15.12 4.82 15.56
N ASP A 133 14.37 5.02 14.48
CA ASP A 133 13.30 4.12 14.05
C ASP A 133 13.69 3.36 12.78
N ARG A 134 13.94 2.06 12.94
CA ARG A 134 14.19 1.12 11.84
C ARG A 134 12.95 0.92 10.97
N TYR A 135 11.76 1.23 11.47
CA TYR A 135 10.50 1.13 10.74
C TYR A 135 9.92 2.50 10.39
N SER A 136 10.76 3.53 10.34
CA SER A 136 10.39 4.86 9.86
C SER A 136 9.84 4.81 8.43
N HIS A 137 9.02 5.79 8.07
CA HIS A 137 8.55 5.97 6.69
C HIS A 137 9.69 6.15 5.68
N ALA A 138 10.88 6.58 6.12
CA ALA A 138 12.08 6.72 5.29
C ALA A 138 12.92 5.43 5.18
N CYS A 139 12.46 4.32 5.76
CA CYS A 139 13.17 3.05 5.84
C CYS A 139 12.49 1.81 5.17
N PRO A 140 11.26 1.82 4.61
CA PRO A 140 10.59 0.60 4.19
C PRO A 140 11.35 -0.17 3.12
N PHE A 141 12.01 0.51 2.17
CA PHE A 141 12.74 -0.17 1.10
C PHE A 141 14.05 -0.80 1.60
N ALA A 142 14.68 -0.24 2.64
CA ALA A 142 15.80 -0.91 3.29
C ALA A 142 15.36 -2.27 3.88
N ARG A 143 14.22 -2.30 4.57
CA ARG A 143 13.64 -3.54 5.13
C ARG A 143 13.30 -4.55 4.05
N ILE A 144 12.68 -4.09 2.96
CA ILE A 144 12.30 -4.92 1.82
C ILE A 144 13.51 -5.61 1.18
N LEU A 145 14.60 -4.89 0.99
CA LEU A 145 15.82 -5.43 0.38
C LEU A 145 16.59 -6.34 1.34
N GLU A 146 16.66 -6.00 2.62
CA GLU A 146 17.28 -6.83 3.67
C GLU A 146 16.61 -8.21 3.75
N GLU A 147 15.28 -8.26 3.72
CA GLU A 147 14.50 -9.50 3.74
C GLU A 147 14.30 -10.15 2.37
N ARG A 148 14.85 -9.56 1.30
CA ARG A 148 14.74 -10.05 -0.09
C ARG A 148 13.28 -10.28 -0.51
N LEU A 149 12.40 -9.34 -0.12
CA LEU A 149 10.97 -9.43 -0.41
C LEU A 149 10.62 -9.04 -1.84
N ALA A 150 11.55 -8.44 -2.58
CA ALA A 150 11.43 -8.14 -3.99
C ALA A 150 12.71 -8.58 -4.74
N ASP A 151 12.55 -9.09 -5.95
CA ASP A 151 13.65 -9.52 -6.82
C ASP A 151 14.26 -8.33 -7.57
N GLN A 152 13.46 -7.26 -7.78
CA GLN A 152 13.89 -6.02 -8.40
C GLN A 152 13.08 -4.85 -7.84
N VAL A 153 13.74 -3.73 -7.58
CA VAL A 153 13.11 -2.45 -7.23
C VAL A 153 13.59 -1.41 -8.24
N VAL A 154 12.67 -0.75 -8.93
CA VAL A 154 12.95 0.38 -9.82
C VAL A 154 12.36 1.63 -9.20
N GLN A 155 13.21 2.60 -8.87
CA GLN A 155 12.79 3.87 -8.26
C GLN A 155 12.78 4.98 -9.30
N VAL A 156 11.68 5.74 -9.36
CA VAL A 156 11.45 6.77 -10.37
C VAL A 156 11.00 8.06 -9.68
N GLY A 157 11.60 9.18 -10.09
CA GLY A 157 11.27 10.51 -9.55
C GLY A 157 12.12 10.97 -8.37
N VAL A 158 13.12 10.15 -7.97
CA VAL A 158 14.04 10.46 -6.87
C VAL A 158 14.76 11.78 -7.15
N ARG A 159 14.69 12.69 -6.17
CA ARG A 159 15.27 14.03 -6.21
C ARG A 159 15.77 14.53 -4.86
N THR A 160 15.66 13.69 -3.82
CA THR A 160 16.22 13.88 -2.48
C THR A 160 16.78 12.53 -2.03
N MET A 161 18.06 12.47 -1.63
CA MET A 161 18.72 11.25 -1.11
C MET A 161 19.32 11.51 0.26
#